data_AF-A0A257MWH0-F1
#
_entry.id   AF-A0A257MWH0-F1
#
_cell.length_a   1.000
_cell.length_b   1.000
_cell.length_c   1.000
_cell.angle_alpha   90.00
_cell.angle_beta   90.00
_cell.angle_gamma   90.00
#
_symmetry.space_group_name_H-M   'P 1'
#
loop_
_entity.id
_entity.type
_entity.pdbx_description
1 polymer ?
#
loop_
_entity_poly.entity_id
_entity_poly.type
_entity_poly.pdbx_seq_one_letter_code
_entity_poly.pdbx_strand_id
1 'polypeptide(L)' 'MTIQNEQLAQKVIEVFKKNISEEARAHISETEFQTLAQIVREALSLEMTEAAEMVDKLEKQLREKALHLDLDL' A
#
# COMPACT_ATOMS: atom_id res chain seq x y z
N MET A 1 7.85 -4.18 4.09
CA MET A 1 7.73 -2.94 3.31
C MET A 1 8.60 -3.07 2.07
N THR A 2 8.06 -2.86 0.88
CA THR A 2 8.83 -2.96 -0.39
C THR A 2 9.41 -1.59 -0.76
N ILE A 3 10.53 -1.56 -1.48
CA ILE A 3 11.17 -0.32 -1.95
C ILE A 3 10.20 0.54 -2.79
N GLN A 4 9.31 -0.11 -3.55
CA GLN A 4 8.29 0.56 -4.35
C GLN A 4 7.25 1.32 -3.49
N ASN A 5 6.91 0.82 -2.29
CA ASN A 5 5.96 1.48 -1.40
C ASN A 5 6.54 2.73 -0.75
N GLU A 6 7.82 2.69 -0.40
CA GLU A 6 8.52 3.87 0.09
C GLU A 6 8.56 4.97 -0.97
N GLN A 7 8.87 4.61 -2.21
CA GLN A 7 8.90 5.54 -3.34
C GLN A 7 7.52 6.14 -3.63
N LEU A 8 6.46 5.34 -3.59
CA LEU A 8 5.10 5.82 -3.83
C LEU A 8 4.62 6.73 -2.70
N ALA A 9 4.86 6.36 -1.44
CA ALA A 9 4.53 7.19 -0.29
C ALA A 9 5.27 8.53 -0.34
N GLN A 10 6.57 8.52 -0.67
CA GLN A 10 7.37 9.73 -0.82
C GLN A 10 6.79 10.64 -1.91
N LYS A 11 6.40 10.08 -3.06
CA LYS A 11 5.79 10.83 -4.16
C LYS A 11 4.45 11.46 -3.78
N VAL A 12 3.60 10.74 -3.04
CA VAL A 12 2.32 11.28 -2.52
C VAL A 12 2.58 12.47 -1.59
N ILE A 13 3.55 12.34 -0.68
CA ILE A 13 3.91 13.42 0.25
C ILE A 13 4.44 14.64 -0.50
N GLU A 14 5.30 14.46 -1.51
CA GLU A 14 5.85 15.56 -2.31
C GLU A 14 4.78 16.30 -3.11
N VAL A 15 3.84 15.55 -3.72
CA VAL A 15 2.70 16.14 -4.44
C VAL A 15 1.79 16.89 -3.46
N PHE A 16 1.52 16.33 -2.29
CA PHE A 16 0.75 17.00 -1.24
C PHE A 16 1.44 18.30 -0.81
N LYS A 17 2.74 18.24 -0.49
CA LYS A 17 3.56 19.42 -0.15
C LYS A 17 3.53 20.48 -1.26
N LYS A 18 3.46 20.11 -2.54
CA LYS A 18 3.38 21.08 -3.65
C LYS A 18 2.00 21.72 -3.84
N ASN A 19 0.92 21.01 -3.50
CA ASN A 19 -0.46 21.43 -3.80
C ASN A 19 -1.18 22.11 -2.63
N ILE A 20 -0.63 22.00 -1.41
CA ILE A 20 -1.08 22.79 -0.25
C ILE A 20 -0.85 24.29 -0.47
N SER A 21 -1.85 25.12 -0.15
CA SER A 21 -1.77 26.58 -0.20
C SER A 21 -0.73 27.13 0.77
N GLU A 22 -0.16 28.31 0.50
CA GLU A 22 0.83 28.92 1.38
C GLU A 22 0.30 29.17 2.81
N GLU A 23 -0.96 29.60 2.97
CA GLU A 23 -1.56 29.75 4.30
C GLU A 23 -1.65 28.42 5.07
N ALA A 24 -2.04 27.34 4.40
CA ALA A 24 -2.10 26.04 5.04
C ALA A 24 -0.70 25.51 5.35
N ARG A 25 0.30 25.75 4.48
CA ARG A 25 1.68 25.34 4.72
C ARG A 25 2.30 26.06 5.92
N ALA A 26 1.89 27.30 6.19
CA ALA A 26 2.32 28.07 7.36
C ALA A 26 1.74 27.55 8.69
N HIS A 27 0.74 26.66 8.63
CA HIS A 27 0.06 26.11 9.80
C HIS A 27 0.30 24.62 10.02
N ILE A 28 0.96 23.94 9.09
CA ILE A 28 1.36 22.54 9.26
C ILE A 28 2.82 22.50 9.69
N SER A 29 3.03 21.98 10.89
CA SER A 29 4.35 21.69 11.43
C SER A 29 5.00 20.50 10.70
N GLU A 30 6.34 20.44 10.74
CA GLU A 30 7.08 19.30 10.18
C GLU A 30 6.65 17.97 10.85
N THR A 31 6.28 18.00 12.12
CA THR A 31 5.77 16.85 12.87
C THR A 31 4.44 16.32 12.29
N GLU A 32 3.53 17.20 11.91
CA GLU A 32 2.26 16.83 11.28
C GLU A 32 2.49 16.25 9.87
N PHE A 33 3.46 16.78 9.12
CA PHE A 33 3.88 16.18 7.85
C PHE A 33 4.47 14.79 8.02
N GLN A 34 5.32 14.58 9.03
CA GLN A 34 5.89 13.26 9.32
C GLN A 34 4.81 12.26 9.74
N THR A 35 3.79 12.72 10.47
CA THR A 35 2.65 11.91 10.88
C THR A 35 1.81 11.50 9.67
N LEU A 36 1.48 12.43 8.78
CA LEU A 36 0.80 12.14 7.51
C LEU A 36 1.60 11.15 6.66
N ALA A 37 2.91 11.36 6.56
CA ALA A 37 3.82 10.47 5.84
C ALA A 37 3.78 9.04 6.39
N GLN A 38 3.72 8.91 7.71
CA GLN A 38 3.62 7.61 8.37
C GLN A 38 2.27 6.93 8.10
N ILE A 39 1.16 7.65 8.22
CA ILE A 39 -0.18 7.12 7.92
C ILE A 39 -0.27 6.64 6.46
N VAL A 40 0.25 7.41 5.51
CA VAL A 40 0.25 7.03 4.08
C VAL A 40 1.08 5.77 3.85
N ARG A 41 2.24 5.64 4.51
CA ARG A 41 3.06 4.42 4.43
C ARG A 41 2.37 3.20 5.01
N GLU A 42 1.71 3.35 6.16
CA GLU A 42 0.97 2.27 6.82
C GLU A 42 -0.21 1.79 5.96
N ALA A 43 -0.99 2.71 5.40
CA ALA A 43 -2.11 2.40 4.52
C ALA A 43 -1.66 1.64 3.25
N LEU A 44 -0.61 2.11 2.58
CA LEU A 44 -0.06 1.44 1.39
C LEU A 44 0.52 0.06 1.72
N SER A 45 1.10 -0.11 2.92
CA SER A 45 1.60 -1.41 3.36
C SER A 45 0.46 -2.39 3.65
N LEU A 46 -0.66 -1.91 4.21
CA LEU A 46 -1.83 -2.73 4.47
C LEU A 46 -2.46 -3.24 3.17
N GLU A 47 -2.76 -2.34 2.22
CA GLU A 47 -3.38 -2.71 0.93
C GLU A 47 -2.54 -3.72 0.14
N MET A 48 -1.22 -3.57 0.13
CA MET A 48 -0.34 -4.54 -0.55
C MET A 48 -0.28 -5.90 0.16
N THR A 49 -0.38 -5.91 1.48
CA THR A 49 -0.42 -7.17 2.25
C THR A 49 -1.73 -7.91 1.95
N GLU A 50 -2.86 -7.20 1.96
CA GLU A 50 -4.16 -7.77 1.60
C GLU A 50 -4.19 -8.28 0.14
N ALA A 51 -3.59 -7.54 -0.79
CA ALA A 51 -3.46 -7.97 -2.18
C ALA A 51 -2.61 -9.24 -2.32
N ALA A 52 -1.49 -9.33 -1.59
CA ALA A 52 -0.64 -10.52 -1.59
C ALA A 52 -1.35 -11.74 -0.99
N GLU A 53 -2.08 -11.57 0.12
CA GLU A 53 -2.89 -12.62 0.74
C GLU A 53 -4.00 -13.11 -0.20
N MET A 54 -4.62 -12.21 -0.96
CA MET A 54 -5.65 -12.58 -1.94
C MET A 54 -5.06 -13.43 -3.09
N VAL A 55 -3.87 -13.10 -3.57
CA VAL A 55 -3.17 -13.89 -4.60
C VAL A 55 -2.77 -15.27 -4.07
N ASP A 56 -2.23 -15.37 -2.85
CA ASP A 56 -1.89 -16.65 -2.21
C ASP A 56 -3.14 -17.54 -2.03
N LYS A 57 -4.27 -16.93 -1.64
CA LYS A 57 -5.55 -17.64 -1.53
C LYS A 57 -6.04 -18.15 -2.88
N LEU A 58 -5.95 -17.34 -3.94
CA LEU A 58 -6.31 -17.75 -5.29
C LEU A 58 -5.41 -18.88 -5.79
N GLU A 59 -4.10 -18.82 -5.52
CA GLU A 59 -3.16 -19.88 -5.86
C GLU A 59 -3.55 -21.20 -5.18
N LYS A 60 -3.82 -21.17 -3.88
CA LYS A 60 -4.26 -22.36 -3.11
C LYS A 60 -5.54 -22.96 -3.69
N GLN A 61 -6.53 -22.13 -4.00
CA GLN A 61 -7.78 -22.58 -4.61
C GLN A 61 -7.58 -23.20 -6.00
N LEU A 62 -6.67 -22.64 -6.82
CA LEU A 62 -6.33 -23.20 -8.11
C LEU A 62 -5.62 -24.55 -7.99
N ARG A 63 -4.66 -24.67 -7.05
CA ARG A 63 -3.97 -25.93 -6.77
C ARG A 63 -4.93 -27.01 -6.28
N GLU A 64 -5.84 -26.69 -5.36
CA GLU A 64 -6.85 -27.64 -4.87
C GLU A 64 -7.78 -28.12 -6.00
N LYS A 65 -8.25 -27.20 -6.85
CA LYS A 65 -9.08 -27.56 -8.00
C LYS A 65 -8.34 -28.44 -9.02
N ALA A 66 -7.06 -28.14 -9.27
CA ALA A 66 -6.24 -28.96 -10.16
C ALA A 66 -6.02 -30.37 -9.59
N LEU A 67 -5.76 -30.48 -8.29
CA LEU A 67 -5.58 -31.77 -7.60
C LEU A 67 -6.86 -32.62 -7.64
N HIS A 68 -8.03 -31.99 -7.52
CA HIS A 68 -9.32 -32.69 -7.66
C HIS A 68 -9.59 -33.15 -9.10
N LEU A 69 -9.17 -32.36 -10.10
CA LEU A 69 -9.34 -32.71 -11.51
C LEU A 69 -8.52 -33.95 -11.93
N ASP A 70 -7.33 -34.13 -11.35
CA ASP A 70 -6.46 -35.30 -11.58
C ASP A 70 -6.95 -36.57 -10.87
N LEU A 71 -7.81 -36.46 -9.85
CA LEU A 71 -8.38 -37.60 -9.11
C LEU A 71 -9.67 -38.15 -9.72
N ASP A 72 -10.32 -37.39 -10.60
CA ASP A 72 -11.56 -37.77 -11.31
C ASP A 72 -11.30 -38.37 -12.72
N LEU A 73 -10.04 -38.65 -13.07
CA LEU A 73 -9.59 -39.31 -14.32
C LEU A 73 -9.02 -40.71 -14.06
#